data_AF-A0A2R7TFZ3-F1
#
_entry.id   AF-A0A2R7TFZ3-F1
#
_cell.length_a   1.000
_cell.length_b   1.000
_cell.length_c   1.000
_cell.angle_alpha   90.00
_cell.angle_beta   90.00
_cell.angle_gamma   90.00
#
_symmetry.space_group_name_H-M   'P 1'
#
loop_
_entity.id
_entity.type
_entity.pdbx_description
1 polymer ?
#
loop_
_entity_poly.entity_id
_entity_poly.type
_entity_poly.pdbx_seq_one_letter_code
_entity_poly.pdbx_strand_id
1 'polypeptide(L)'
;MPAIHGIIVHQTGGPTADSAFNSYKAGNSGAHLLIDLDGTIYQTARLNQKTWHVGKLRARCVAELKCSAPKKWDPSGTNKTEMAKAWPDRYPSNEDAIGIELVARFDAKAGYDSATNEQNAALSWLVSELQASLGLNAMEVFRHPDVSYKQSTEAASAKWRP
;
A
#
# COMPACT_ATOMS: atom_id res chain seq x y z
N MET A 1 -17.99 -5.51 11.01
CA MET A 1 -16.66 -5.58 10.36
C MET A 1 -16.10 -4.18 10.34
N PRO A 2 -14.78 -3.96 10.54
CA PRO A 2 -14.19 -2.66 10.21
C PRO A 2 -14.50 -2.37 8.73
N ALA A 3 -14.91 -1.15 8.41
CA ALA A 3 -15.10 -0.76 7.04
C ALA A 3 -13.72 -0.68 6.35
N ILE A 4 -13.60 -1.25 5.16
CA ILE A 4 -12.42 -1.08 4.31
C ILE A 4 -12.60 0.25 3.59
N HIS A 5 -11.58 1.11 3.67
CA HIS A 5 -11.65 2.49 3.18
C HIS A 5 -10.71 2.78 2.02
N GLY A 6 -9.73 1.91 1.74
CA GLY A 6 -8.89 2.06 0.57
C GLY A 6 -7.91 0.91 0.34
N ILE A 7 -7.07 1.09 -0.67
CA ILE A 7 -6.06 0.13 -1.11
C ILE A 7 -4.69 0.82 -1.12
N ILE A 8 -3.68 0.17 -0.56
CA ILE A 8 -2.28 0.63 -0.62
C ILE A 8 -1.47 -0.37 -1.45
N VAL A 9 -0.79 0.14 -2.46
CA VAL A 9 0.06 -0.64 -3.38
C VAL A 9 1.52 -0.50 -2.98
N HIS A 10 2.20 -1.65 -2.93
CA HIS A 10 3.55 -1.84 -2.41
C HIS A 10 4.44 -2.60 -3.39
N GLN A 11 5.73 -2.68 -3.08
CA GLN A 11 6.67 -3.62 -3.69
C GLN A 11 7.49 -4.35 -2.62
N THR A 12 7.69 -5.65 -2.81
CA THR A 12 8.16 -6.56 -1.75
C THR A 12 9.61 -6.34 -1.33
N GLY A 13 10.43 -5.79 -2.23
CA GLY A 13 11.89 -5.63 -2.08
C GLY A 13 12.67 -6.91 -2.37
N GLY A 14 11.98 -8.04 -2.56
CA GLY A 14 12.54 -9.34 -2.90
C GLY A 14 12.20 -9.77 -4.34
N PRO A 15 13.07 -10.56 -4.99
CA PRO A 15 12.91 -10.88 -6.41
C PRO A 15 11.84 -11.95 -6.72
N THR A 16 11.28 -12.62 -5.72
CA THR A 16 10.33 -13.75 -5.93
C THR A 16 9.18 -13.74 -4.93
N ALA A 17 8.05 -14.35 -5.30
CA ALA A 17 6.95 -14.58 -4.37
C ALA A 17 7.39 -15.37 -3.13
N ASP A 18 8.22 -16.42 -3.28
CA ASP A 18 8.78 -17.18 -2.16
C ASP A 18 9.57 -16.30 -1.18
N SER A 19 10.35 -15.34 -1.68
CA SER A 19 11.08 -14.41 -0.81
C SER A 19 10.14 -13.53 0.02
N ALA A 20 9.01 -13.13 -0.56
CA ALA A 20 7.97 -12.37 0.13
C ALA A 20 7.24 -13.24 1.17
N PHE A 21 6.82 -14.45 0.81
CA PHE A 21 6.14 -15.37 1.73
C PHE A 21 7.02 -15.78 2.91
N ASN A 22 8.30 -16.05 2.66
CA ASN A 22 9.26 -16.33 3.73
C ASN A 22 9.41 -15.13 4.68
N SER A 23 9.41 -13.91 4.14
CA SER A 23 9.46 -12.68 4.95
C SER A 23 8.18 -12.50 5.78
N TYR A 24 7.00 -12.77 5.22
CA TYR A 24 5.74 -12.72 5.97
C TYR A 24 5.68 -13.75 7.09
N LYS A 25 6.19 -14.95 6.85
CA LYS A 25 6.24 -16.04 7.85
C LYS A 25 7.21 -15.73 8.99
N ALA A 26 8.34 -15.11 8.69
CA ALA A 26 9.38 -14.81 9.68
C ALA A 26 9.12 -13.50 10.45
N GLY A 27 8.37 -12.57 9.85
CA GLY A 27 8.13 -11.24 10.38
C GLY A 27 6.74 -11.04 10.97
N ASN A 28 6.50 -9.80 11.42
CA ASN A 28 5.19 -9.33 11.87
C ASN A 28 4.47 -8.48 10.80
N SER A 29 5.03 -8.42 9.59
CA SER A 29 4.53 -7.60 8.47
C SER A 29 4.05 -8.48 7.34
N GLY A 30 3.08 -7.99 6.58
CA GLY A 30 2.56 -8.70 5.40
C GLY A 30 1.41 -7.95 4.76
N ALA A 31 1.01 -8.42 3.58
CA ALA A 31 -0.09 -7.85 2.81
C ALA A 31 -1.26 -8.83 2.71
N HIS A 32 -2.38 -8.35 2.16
CA HIS A 32 -3.57 -9.17 1.94
C HIS A 32 -3.45 -9.96 0.64
N LEU A 33 -2.85 -9.32 -0.37
CA LEU A 33 -2.68 -9.81 -1.72
C LEU A 33 -1.24 -9.60 -2.17
N LEU A 34 -0.73 -10.52 -2.97
CA LEU A 34 0.57 -10.42 -3.64
C LEU A 34 0.40 -10.74 -5.13
N ILE A 35 1.08 -9.99 -5.99
CA ILE A 35 1.12 -10.22 -7.43
C ILE A 35 2.56 -10.53 -7.83
N ASP A 36 2.78 -11.74 -8.34
CA ASP A 36 4.09 -12.19 -8.82
C ASP A 36 4.45 -11.56 -10.17
N LEU A 37 5.69 -11.74 -10.63
CA LEU A 37 6.23 -11.12 -11.83
C LEU A 37 5.43 -11.44 -13.11
N ASP A 38 4.79 -12.61 -13.15
CA ASP A 38 3.95 -13.08 -14.26
C ASP A 38 2.47 -12.68 -14.15
N GLY A 39 2.11 -11.87 -13.15
CA GLY A 39 0.74 -11.44 -12.90
C GLY A 39 -0.09 -12.42 -12.06
N THR A 40 0.47 -13.55 -11.60
CA THR A 40 -0.23 -14.47 -10.69
C THR A 40 -0.59 -13.75 -9.40
N ILE A 41 -1.88 -13.81 -9.01
CA ILE A 41 -2.40 -13.19 -7.80
C ILE A 41 -2.54 -14.24 -6.69
N TYR A 42 -1.94 -13.96 -5.53
CA TYR A 42 -2.04 -14.74 -4.32
C TYR A 42 -2.82 -13.97 -3.27
N GLN A 43 -3.78 -14.61 -2.61
CA GLN A 43 -4.40 -14.09 -1.40
C GLN A 43 -3.70 -14.67 -0.17
N THR A 44 -3.04 -13.81 0.60
CA THR A 44 -2.20 -14.18 1.76
C THR A 44 -2.88 -13.93 3.09
N ALA A 45 -3.93 -13.09 3.12
CA ALA A 45 -4.78 -12.87 4.29
C ALA A 45 -6.23 -12.61 3.87
N ARG A 46 -7.17 -12.74 4.83
CA ARG A 46 -8.56 -12.34 4.59
C ARG A 46 -8.65 -10.83 4.49
N LEU A 47 -9.46 -10.31 3.56
CA LEU A 47 -9.63 -8.86 3.35
C LEU A 47 -10.19 -8.12 4.57
N ASN A 48 -10.86 -8.83 5.48
CA ASN A 48 -11.43 -8.28 6.72
C ASN A 48 -10.54 -8.48 7.95
N GLN A 49 -9.27 -8.89 7.76
CA GLN A 49 -8.29 -9.02 8.82
C GLN A 49 -7.18 -8.00 8.62
N LYS A 50 -6.77 -7.35 9.69
CA LYS A 50 -5.64 -6.44 9.68
C LYS A 50 -4.35 -7.18 9.30
N THR A 51 -3.63 -6.62 8.34
CA THR A 51 -2.21 -6.91 8.12
C THR A 51 -1.37 -5.68 8.45
N TRP A 52 -0.07 -5.87 8.70
CA TRP A 52 0.85 -4.76 9.01
C TRP A 52 1.67 -4.42 7.76
N HIS A 53 1.18 -3.49 6.94
CA HIS A 53 1.80 -3.13 5.64
C HIS A 53 2.09 -1.62 5.47
N VAL A 54 1.34 -0.72 6.12
CA VAL A 54 1.44 0.74 5.92
C VAL A 54 2.50 1.41 6.83
N GLY A 55 2.46 1.10 8.13
CA GLY A 55 3.29 1.77 9.13
C GLY A 55 2.75 3.15 9.54
N LYS A 56 3.63 4.13 9.75
CA LYS A 56 3.26 5.46 10.26
C LYS A 56 2.71 6.35 9.15
N LEU A 57 1.50 6.86 9.34
CA LEU A 57 0.85 7.73 8.36
C LEU A 57 1.54 9.09 8.23
N ARG A 58 1.58 9.58 6.99
CA ARG A 58 1.76 11.00 6.64
C ARG A 58 0.45 11.75 6.85
N ALA A 59 0.54 13.05 7.02
CA ALA A 59 -0.63 13.92 7.11
C ALA A 59 -1.31 14.11 5.75
N ARG A 60 -2.53 13.58 5.58
CA ARG A 60 -3.30 13.73 4.34
C ARG A 60 -3.56 15.19 3.98
N CYS A 61 -3.87 16.02 4.97
CA CYS A 61 -4.14 17.44 4.75
C CYS A 61 -2.96 18.21 4.14
N VAL A 62 -1.71 17.75 4.32
CA VAL A 62 -0.54 18.39 3.73
C VAL A 62 -0.50 18.12 2.23
N ALA A 63 -0.73 16.86 1.82
CA ALA A 63 -0.79 16.48 0.42
C ALA A 63 -1.98 17.15 -0.31
N GLU A 64 -3.08 17.36 0.39
CA GLU A 64 -4.27 18.06 -0.13
C GLU A 64 -4.19 19.59 0.00
N LEU A 65 -3.06 20.15 0.48
CA LEU A 65 -2.85 21.58 0.68
C LEU A 65 -3.87 22.26 1.63
N LYS A 66 -4.53 21.47 2.49
CA LYS A 66 -5.48 21.92 3.51
C LYS A 66 -4.81 22.34 4.81
N CYS A 67 -3.54 21.98 5.00
CA CYS A 67 -2.75 22.34 6.17
C CYS A 67 -1.27 22.50 5.81
N SER A 68 -0.51 23.25 6.61
CA SER A 68 0.95 23.37 6.42
C SER A 68 1.69 22.14 6.93
N ALA A 69 2.80 21.80 6.28
CA ALA A 69 3.70 20.75 6.74
C ALA A 69 4.24 21.04 8.16
N PRO A 70 4.43 20.02 9.00
CA PRO A 70 5.01 20.22 10.32
C PRO A 70 6.43 20.78 10.21
N LYS A 71 6.74 21.79 11.03
CA LYS A 71 8.07 22.45 11.05
C LYS A 71 9.20 21.54 11.53
N LYS A 72 8.87 20.50 12.29
CA LYS A 72 9.80 19.51 12.84
C LYS A 72 9.46 18.14 12.30
N TRP A 73 10.48 17.36 11.96
CA TRP A 73 10.33 15.95 11.63
C TRP A 73 9.89 15.14 12.87
N ASP A 74 8.62 14.76 12.90
CA ASP A 74 8.04 13.88 13.92
C ASP A 74 6.99 12.92 13.30
N PRO A 75 7.43 11.81 12.66
CA PRO A 75 6.52 10.80 12.13
C PRO A 75 5.62 10.15 13.18
N SER A 76 6.08 10.01 14.42
CA SER A 76 5.30 9.39 15.50
C SER A 76 4.15 10.30 15.94
N GLY A 77 4.44 11.59 16.16
CA GLY A 77 3.42 12.60 16.49
C GLY A 77 2.45 12.84 15.32
N THR A 78 2.95 12.84 14.08
CA THR A 78 2.11 12.93 12.89
C THR A 78 1.16 11.73 12.82
N ASN A 79 1.68 10.51 12.94
CA ASN A 79 0.85 9.30 12.95
C ASN A 79 -0.19 9.32 14.09
N LYS A 80 0.20 9.72 15.30
CA LYS A 80 -0.74 9.83 16.43
C LYS A 80 -1.89 10.81 16.12
N THR A 81 -1.57 11.95 15.51
CA THR A 81 -2.55 12.95 15.09
C THR A 81 -3.46 12.41 13.99
N GLU A 82 -2.89 11.76 12.96
CA GLU A 82 -3.68 11.19 11.86
C GLU A 82 -4.61 10.09 12.37
N MET A 83 -4.11 9.14 13.17
CA MET A 83 -4.91 8.03 13.70
C MET A 83 -6.06 8.48 14.63
N ALA A 84 -6.06 9.72 15.13
CA ALA A 84 -7.17 10.30 15.89
C ALA A 84 -8.31 10.84 14.99
N LYS A 85 -8.08 10.97 13.68
CA LYS A 85 -9.06 11.44 12.71
C LYS A 85 -9.91 10.29 12.18
N ALA A 86 -11.15 10.59 11.86
CA ALA A 86 -11.98 9.69 11.07
C ALA A 86 -11.50 9.67 9.60
N TRP A 87 -11.75 8.57 8.90
CA TRP A 87 -11.72 8.61 7.44
C TRP A 87 -12.91 9.48 6.95
N PRO A 88 -12.76 10.34 5.92
CA PRO A 88 -11.61 10.47 5.00
C PRO A 88 -10.57 11.54 5.38
N ASP A 89 -10.60 12.12 6.58
CA ASP A 89 -9.66 13.20 6.98
C ASP A 89 -8.20 12.74 7.20
N ARG A 90 -7.98 11.42 7.20
CA ARG A 90 -6.68 10.74 7.17
C ARG A 90 -6.62 9.75 5.99
N TYR A 91 -5.42 9.30 5.67
CA TYR A 91 -5.25 8.15 4.78
C TYR A 91 -5.76 6.84 5.44
N PRO A 92 -6.19 5.84 4.63
CA PRO A 92 -6.32 4.47 5.09
C PRO A 92 -5.03 3.96 5.71
N SER A 93 -5.16 3.11 6.73
CA SER A 93 -4.09 2.59 7.59
C SER A 93 -4.12 1.07 7.63
N ASN A 94 -3.27 0.45 8.44
CA ASN A 94 -3.37 -1.00 8.71
C ASN A 94 -4.75 -1.41 9.28
N GLU A 95 -5.53 -0.50 9.87
CA GLU A 95 -6.84 -0.82 10.45
C GLU A 95 -7.95 -0.98 9.40
N ASP A 96 -7.78 -0.38 8.22
CA ASP A 96 -8.87 -0.15 7.28
C ASP A 96 -8.43 -0.07 5.79
N ALA A 97 -7.24 -0.57 5.47
CA ALA A 97 -6.76 -0.67 4.10
C ALA A 97 -6.49 -2.11 3.68
N ILE A 98 -6.70 -2.40 2.40
CA ILE A 98 -6.16 -3.59 1.75
C ILE A 98 -4.75 -3.27 1.27
N GLY A 99 -3.80 -4.14 1.62
CA GLY A 99 -2.43 -4.10 1.10
C GLY A 99 -2.27 -5.04 -0.09
N ILE A 100 -1.76 -4.52 -1.20
CA ILE A 100 -1.38 -5.30 -2.39
C ILE A 100 0.13 -5.12 -2.63
N GLU A 101 0.87 -6.21 -2.63
CA GLU A 101 2.33 -6.24 -2.85
C GLU A 101 2.66 -6.74 -4.25
N LEU A 102 3.45 -5.98 -5.01
CA LEU A 102 4.03 -6.45 -6.26
C LEU A 102 5.42 -7.04 -6.00
N VAL A 103 5.68 -8.26 -6.43
CA VAL A 103 7.02 -8.84 -6.36
C VAL A 103 7.99 -7.97 -7.15
N ALA A 104 9.00 -7.43 -6.47
CA ALA A 104 10.07 -6.66 -7.10
C ALA A 104 11.27 -6.56 -6.18
N ARG A 105 12.47 -6.74 -6.73
CA ARG A 105 13.71 -6.52 -5.98
C ARG A 105 13.92 -5.02 -5.74
N PHE A 106 14.47 -4.70 -4.56
CA PHE A 106 14.99 -3.37 -4.25
C PHE A 106 16.51 -3.34 -4.37
N ASP A 107 17.04 -2.34 -5.07
CA ASP A 107 18.46 -1.98 -5.08
C ASP A 107 18.66 -0.61 -4.41
N ALA A 108 19.68 -0.49 -3.56
CA ALA A 108 19.91 0.73 -2.78
C ALA A 108 20.31 1.95 -3.63
N LYS A 109 20.83 1.75 -4.86
CA LYS A 109 21.22 2.82 -5.77
C LYS A 109 20.11 3.11 -6.79
N ALA A 110 19.49 2.06 -7.34
CA ALA A 110 18.51 2.18 -8.42
C ALA A 110 17.05 2.28 -7.93
N GLY A 111 16.76 1.87 -6.70
CA GLY A 111 15.39 1.75 -6.19
C GLY A 111 14.76 0.41 -6.53
N TYR A 112 13.42 0.37 -6.56
CA TYR A 112 12.69 -0.84 -6.94
C TYR A 112 12.74 -1.07 -8.44
N ASP A 113 12.85 -2.34 -8.83
CA ASP A 113 12.64 -2.76 -10.22
C ASP A 113 11.23 -2.32 -10.69
N SER A 114 11.07 -2.05 -11.98
CA SER A 114 9.76 -1.64 -12.53
C SER A 114 8.77 -2.79 -12.53
N ALA A 115 7.50 -2.51 -12.23
CA ALA A 115 6.41 -3.46 -12.35
C ALA A 115 6.29 -3.95 -13.80
N THR A 116 6.13 -5.26 -13.98
CA THR A 116 5.96 -5.88 -15.31
C THR A 116 4.62 -5.48 -15.95
N ASN A 117 4.46 -5.78 -17.23
CA ASN A 117 3.19 -5.53 -17.92
C ASN A 117 2.09 -6.43 -17.35
N GLU A 118 2.45 -7.67 -17.03
CA GLU A 118 1.58 -8.69 -16.45
C GLU A 118 1.13 -8.29 -15.05
N GLN A 119 2.05 -7.78 -14.22
CA GLN A 119 1.72 -7.21 -12.91
C GLN A 119 0.75 -6.03 -13.03
N ASN A 120 0.99 -5.10 -13.94
CA ASN A 120 0.11 -3.94 -14.12
C ASN A 120 -1.27 -4.34 -14.65
N ALA A 121 -1.34 -5.31 -15.56
CA ALA A 121 -2.61 -5.85 -16.05
C ALA A 121 -3.40 -6.53 -14.91
N ALA A 122 -2.75 -7.39 -14.13
CA ALA A 122 -3.34 -8.07 -12.98
C ALA A 122 -3.76 -7.08 -11.89
N LEU A 123 -2.93 -6.08 -11.58
CA LEU A 123 -3.22 -5.04 -10.60
C LEU A 123 -4.41 -4.18 -11.01
N SER A 124 -4.49 -3.76 -12.27
CA SER A 124 -5.61 -2.98 -12.80
C SER A 124 -6.93 -3.74 -12.68
N TRP A 125 -6.95 -5.01 -13.09
CA TRP A 125 -8.11 -5.88 -12.92
C TRP A 125 -8.49 -6.03 -11.43
N LEU A 126 -7.53 -6.39 -10.58
CA LEU A 126 -7.77 -6.65 -9.16
C LEU A 126 -8.29 -5.41 -8.42
N VAL A 127 -7.72 -4.24 -8.67
CA VAL A 127 -8.19 -2.98 -8.07
C VAL A 127 -9.62 -2.67 -8.50
N SER A 128 -9.96 -2.87 -9.78
CA SER A 128 -11.32 -2.69 -10.29
C SER A 128 -12.32 -3.63 -9.59
N GLU A 129 -11.98 -4.91 -9.47
CA GLU A 129 -12.85 -5.90 -8.81
C GLU A 129 -13.06 -5.61 -7.32
N LEU A 130 -11.98 -5.23 -6.60
CA LEU A 130 -12.07 -4.84 -5.20
C LEU A 130 -12.93 -3.58 -5.01
N GLN A 131 -12.77 -2.58 -5.87
CA GLN A 131 -13.57 -1.37 -5.83
C GLN A 131 -15.05 -1.64 -6.07
N ALA A 132 -15.37 -2.45 -7.09
CA ALA A 132 -16.74 -2.83 -7.39
C ALA A 132 -17.37 -3.67 -6.28
N SER A 133 -16.65 -4.67 -5.78
CA SER A 133 -17.16 -5.62 -4.78
C SER A 133 -17.36 -5.01 -3.40
N LEU A 134 -16.51 -4.04 -3.04
CA LEU A 134 -16.51 -3.42 -1.71
C LEU A 134 -17.08 -2.00 -1.70
N GLY A 135 -17.45 -1.46 -2.84
CA GLY A 135 -17.95 -0.08 -2.98
C GLY A 135 -16.89 0.98 -2.63
N LEU A 136 -15.61 0.69 -2.89
CA LEU A 136 -14.52 1.63 -2.56
C LEU A 136 -14.49 2.79 -3.55
N ASN A 137 -14.20 3.98 -3.03
CA ASN A 137 -13.99 5.15 -3.87
C ASN A 137 -12.75 4.94 -4.77
N ALA A 138 -12.91 5.19 -6.07
CA ALA A 138 -11.84 5.07 -7.06
C ALA A 138 -10.57 5.87 -6.69
N MET A 139 -10.73 6.96 -5.93
CA MET A 139 -9.66 7.85 -5.48
C MET A 139 -8.90 7.34 -4.25
N GLU A 140 -9.40 6.34 -3.53
CA GLU A 140 -8.77 5.79 -2.31
C GLU A 140 -7.86 4.59 -2.64
N VAL A 141 -7.01 4.77 -3.65
CA VAL A 141 -5.94 3.83 -4.01
C VAL A 141 -4.64 4.60 -4.10
N PHE A 142 -3.67 4.23 -3.27
CA PHE A 142 -2.45 5.01 -3.06
C PHE A 142 -1.20 4.16 -3.23
N ARG A 143 -0.09 4.79 -3.62
CA ARG A 143 1.23 4.18 -3.48
C ARG A 143 1.66 4.28 -2.02
N HIS A 144 2.42 3.31 -1.55
CA HIS A 144 2.90 3.32 -0.18
C HIS A 144 3.64 4.61 0.24
N PRO A 145 4.48 5.25 -0.61
CA PRO A 145 5.15 6.50 -0.25
C PRO A 145 4.22 7.71 -0.14
N ASP A 146 3.04 7.67 -0.77
CA ASP A 146 2.03 8.74 -0.69
C ASP A 146 1.44 8.82 0.73
N VAL A 147 1.26 7.65 1.35
CA VAL A 147 0.59 7.53 2.66
C VAL A 147 1.56 7.40 3.83
N SER A 148 2.81 6.98 3.60
CA SER A 148 3.78 6.62 4.65
C SER A 148 5.21 7.04 4.28
N TYR A 149 6.12 6.99 5.25
CA TYR A 149 7.52 7.42 5.08
C TYR A 149 8.37 6.30 4.49
N LYS A 150 8.18 6.05 3.19
CA LYS A 150 8.77 4.94 2.44
C LYS A 150 9.64 5.41 1.28
N GLN A 151 10.34 4.48 0.64
CA GLN A 151 11.21 4.78 -0.51
C GLN A 151 10.37 5.33 -1.65
N SER A 152 10.75 6.48 -2.22
CA SER A 152 9.93 7.18 -3.22
C SER A 152 9.70 6.40 -4.51
N THR A 153 10.54 5.40 -4.80
CA THR A 153 10.41 4.52 -5.97
C THR A 153 9.45 3.35 -5.75
N GLU A 154 9.04 3.07 -4.51
CA GLU A 154 8.10 1.98 -4.20
C GLU A 154 6.76 2.20 -4.88
N ALA A 155 6.34 1.22 -5.69
CA ALA A 155 5.13 1.26 -6.52
C ALA A 155 5.07 2.43 -7.53
N ALA A 156 6.20 3.09 -7.82
CA ALA A 156 6.23 4.25 -8.71
C ALA A 156 5.82 3.89 -10.16
N SER A 157 6.18 2.69 -10.62
CA SER A 157 5.83 2.17 -11.95
C SER A 157 4.51 1.41 -12.00
N ALA A 158 3.85 1.19 -10.85
CA ALA A 158 2.58 0.49 -10.78
C ALA A 158 1.43 1.31 -11.37
N LYS A 159 0.58 0.64 -12.14
CA LYS A 159 -0.57 1.20 -12.86
C LYS A 159 -1.80 0.35 -12.58
N TRP A 160 -2.87 1.01 -12.17
CA TRP A 160 -4.17 0.38 -11.85
C TRP A 160 -5.36 1.20 -12.38
N ARG A 161 -5.06 2.22 -13.16
CA ARG A 161 -6.04 3.01 -13.91
C ARG A 161 -5.61 2.98 -15.38
N PRO A 162 -6.58 3.02 -16.31
CA PRO A 162 -6.30 3.20 -17.74
C PRO A 162 -5.47 4.43 -18.02
#